data_AF-A0A376BU22-F1
#
_entry.id   AF-A0A376BU22-F1
#
_cell.length_a   1.000
_cell.length_b   1.000
_cell.length_c   1.000
_cell.angle_alpha   90.00
_cell.angle_beta   90.00
_cell.angle_gamma   90.00
#
_symmetry.space_group_name_H-M   'P 1'
#
loop_
_entity.id
_entity.type
_entity.pdbx_description
1 polymer ?
#
loop_
_entity_poly.entity_id
_entity_poly.type
_entity_poly.pdbx_seq_one_letter_code
_entity_poly.pdbx_strand_id
1 'polypeptide(L)'
;MRFFPENAQNLPDDFVAHDEKATTWQMTMGDLRWFAQRKPQTIRQPENVLVLLETGDELLDYREAADYYRSCHVAITQGGDHRMTGFAEKLPQIFEFIVDSI
;
A
#
# COMPACT_ATOMS: atom_id res chain seq x y z
N MET A 1 5.57 9.08 10.08
CA MET A 1 5.44 7.65 10.48
C MET A 1 6.80 7.15 10.91
N ARG A 2 7.06 7.11 12.22
CA ARG A 2 8.22 6.40 12.76
C ARG A 2 7.76 4.96 13.01
N PHE A 3 8.41 3.99 12.38
CA PHE A 3 8.08 2.58 12.57
C PHE A 3 8.52 2.04 13.94
N PHE A 4 9.41 2.76 14.63
CA PHE A 4 9.92 2.36 15.94
C PHE A 4 10.06 3.57 16.86
N PRO A 5 9.41 3.59 18.04
CA PRO A 5 9.67 4.59 19.07
C PRO A 5 11.08 4.42 19.66
N GLU A 6 11.59 5.47 20.31
CA GLU A 6 12.90 5.48 20.99
C GLU A 6 13.05 4.37 22.06
N ASN A 7 11.93 3.77 22.48
CA ASN A 7 11.85 2.73 23.50
C ASN A 7 11.56 1.34 22.92
N ALA A 8 11.96 1.06 21.67
CA ALA A 8 11.61 -0.18 20.96
C ALA A 8 11.92 -1.48 21.73
N GLN A 9 12.86 -1.44 22.68
CA GLN A 9 13.24 -2.56 23.53
C GLN A 9 12.23 -2.91 24.64
N ASN A 10 11.28 -2.01 24.96
CA ASN A 10 10.26 -2.20 25.99
C ASN A 10 8.85 -2.32 25.40
N LEU A 11 8.74 -2.65 24.13
CA LEU A 11 7.46 -2.86 23.48
C LEU A 11 6.94 -4.28 23.79
N PRO A 12 5.63 -4.46 24.01
CA PRO A 12 5.02 -5.78 24.07
C PRO A 12 5.40 -6.64 22.85
N ASP A 13 5.54 -7.96 23.03
CA ASP A 13 5.88 -8.90 21.95
C ASP A 13 4.89 -8.87 20.77
N ASP A 14 3.68 -8.34 20.99
CA ASP A 14 2.64 -8.18 20.00
C ASP A 14 2.55 -6.77 19.41
N PHE A 15 3.49 -5.87 19.68
CA PHE A 15 3.46 -4.51 19.16
C PHE A 15 3.96 -4.41 17.70
N VAL A 16 3.30 -3.58 16.88
CA VAL A 16 3.69 -3.36 15.48
C VAL A 16 3.92 -1.88 15.17
N ALA A 17 2.96 -1.00 15.47
CA ALA A 17 3.07 0.43 15.16
C ALA A 17 2.13 1.28 16.03
N HIS A 18 2.39 2.58 16.10
CA HIS A 18 1.54 3.57 16.79
C HIS A 18 1.61 4.92 16.08
N ASP A 19 0.67 5.82 16.41
CA ASP A 19 0.77 7.23 16.00
C ASP A 19 1.97 7.91 16.70
N GLU A 20 2.40 9.08 16.20
CA GLU A 20 3.59 9.77 16.71
C GLU A 20 3.53 10.08 18.22
N LYS A 21 2.32 10.18 18.80
CA LYS A 21 2.12 10.43 20.24
C LYS A 21 1.76 9.18 21.05
N ALA A 22 1.56 8.02 20.40
CA ALA A 22 1.09 6.77 21.02
C ALA A 22 -0.27 6.88 21.75
N THR A 23 -1.02 7.95 21.53
CA THR A 23 -2.23 8.28 22.30
C THR A 23 -3.52 8.04 21.53
N THR A 24 -3.47 7.81 20.22
CA THR A 24 -4.67 7.82 19.37
C THR A 24 -4.95 6.48 18.72
N TRP A 25 -3.93 5.77 18.23
CA TRP A 25 -4.10 4.37 17.80
C TRP A 25 -2.81 3.57 18.00
N GLN A 26 -2.99 2.27 18.18
CA GLN A 26 -1.93 1.28 18.24
C GLN A 26 -2.31 0.12 17.31
N MET A 27 -1.31 -0.50 16.71
CA MET A 27 -1.44 -1.70 15.89
C MET A 27 -0.63 -2.82 16.52
N THR A 28 -1.29 -3.97 16.68
CA THR A 28 -0.73 -5.18 17.27
C THR A 28 -0.57 -6.29 16.22
N MET A 29 0.15 -7.34 16.58
CA MET A 29 0.22 -8.60 15.83
C MET A 29 -1.13 -9.31 15.78
N GLY A 30 -2.04 -9.02 16.72
CA GLY A 30 -3.45 -9.43 16.64
C GLY A 30 -4.13 -8.82 15.41
N ASP A 31 -3.92 -7.52 15.19
CA ASP A 31 -4.51 -6.78 14.06
C ASP A 31 -3.96 -7.26 12.72
N LEU A 32 -2.64 -7.45 12.62
CA LEU A 32 -2.04 -8.00 11.40
C LEU A 32 -2.57 -9.40 11.07
N ARG A 33 -2.72 -10.27 12.08
CA ARG A 33 -3.33 -11.59 11.89
C ARG A 33 -4.79 -11.47 11.47
N TRP A 34 -5.53 -10.52 12.02
CA TRP A 34 -6.92 -10.26 11.63
C TRP A 34 -7.02 -9.86 10.16
N PHE A 35 -6.15 -8.95 9.69
CA PHE A 35 -6.08 -8.53 8.28
C PHE A 35 -5.69 -9.68 7.36
N ALA A 36 -4.67 -10.47 7.72
CA ALA A 36 -4.22 -11.62 6.94
C ALA A 36 -5.33 -12.66 6.75
N GLN A 37 -6.13 -12.91 7.79
CA GLN A 37 -7.28 -13.84 7.73
C GLN A 37 -8.47 -13.29 6.93
N ARG A 38 -8.54 -11.97 6.72
CA ARG A 38 -9.68 -11.29 6.10
C ARG A 38 -9.30 -10.52 4.84
N LYS A 39 -8.24 -10.97 4.16
CA LYS A 39 -7.86 -10.42 2.85
C LYS A 39 -9.07 -10.51 1.90
N PRO A 40 -9.55 -9.39 1.33
CA PRO A 40 -10.63 -9.42 0.38
C PRO A 40 -10.26 -10.36 -0.78
N GLN A 41 -11.20 -11.21 -1.19
CA GLN A 41 -10.95 -12.19 -2.24
C GLN A 41 -11.16 -11.62 -3.64
N THR A 42 -11.92 -10.52 -3.74
CA THR A 42 -12.31 -9.90 -5.00
C THR A 42 -12.31 -8.39 -4.87
N ILE A 43 -11.84 -7.71 -5.90
CA ILE A 43 -11.99 -6.26 -6.04
C ILE A 43 -13.40 -5.97 -6.54
N ARG A 44 -14.10 -5.04 -5.87
CA ARG A 44 -15.40 -4.55 -6.33
C ARG A 44 -15.17 -3.46 -7.37
N GLN A 45 -15.90 -3.53 -8.49
CA GLN A 45 -15.79 -2.58 -9.62
C GLN A 45 -14.34 -2.40 -10.07
N PRO A 46 -13.67 -3.49 -10.52
CA PRO A 46 -12.26 -3.42 -10.91
C PRO A 46 -11.99 -2.41 -12.04
N GLU A 47 -12.98 -2.12 -12.88
CA GLU A 47 -12.95 -1.06 -13.90
C GLU A 47 -12.72 0.34 -13.30
N ASN A 48 -13.12 0.57 -12.04
CA ASN A 48 -12.95 1.84 -11.35
C ASN A 48 -11.64 1.92 -10.55
N VAL A 49 -10.73 0.96 -10.73
CA VAL A 49 -9.47 0.88 -9.97
C VAL A 49 -8.28 0.97 -10.92
N LEU A 50 -7.49 2.03 -10.76
CA LEU A 50 -6.14 2.17 -11.33
C LEU A 50 -5.09 1.87 -10.26
N VAL A 51 -4.17 0.95 -10.57
CA VAL A 51 -3.06 0.55 -9.70
C VAL A 51 -1.76 0.94 -10.37
N LEU A 52 -1.01 1.82 -9.72
CA LEU A 52 0.30 2.29 -10.16
C LEU A 52 1.38 1.53 -9.38
N LEU A 53 2.24 0.82 -10.10
CA LEU A 53 3.30 0.00 -9.53
C LEU A 53 4.65 0.40 -10.12
N GLU A 54 5.68 0.34 -9.30
CA GLU A 54 7.07 0.61 -9.70
C GLU A 54 7.91 -0.62 -9.39
N THR A 55 8.67 -1.13 -10.36
CA THR A 55 9.45 -2.36 -10.16
C THR A 55 10.63 -2.15 -9.20
N GLY A 56 11.00 -0.89 -8.95
CA GLY A 56 12.05 -0.47 -8.04
C GLY A 56 11.60 -0.26 -6.59
N ASP A 57 10.32 -0.53 -6.28
CA ASP A 57 9.83 -0.52 -4.90
C ASP A 57 10.69 -1.43 -4.02
N GLU A 58 11.40 -0.83 -3.08
CA GLU A 58 12.37 -1.49 -2.21
C GLU A 58 11.74 -2.13 -0.97
N LEU A 59 10.45 -1.86 -0.72
CA LEU A 59 9.71 -2.34 0.45
C LEU A 59 8.69 -3.43 0.10
N LEU A 60 8.06 -3.35 -1.08
CA LEU A 60 6.99 -4.25 -1.50
C LEU A 60 7.31 -4.92 -2.86
N ASP A 61 7.02 -6.21 -2.99
CA ASP A 61 7.11 -6.87 -4.30
C ASP A 61 5.91 -6.49 -5.16
N TYR A 62 6.16 -5.68 -6.19
CA TYR A 62 5.13 -5.24 -7.13
C TYR A 62 4.37 -6.41 -7.78
N ARG A 63 4.98 -7.59 -7.91
CA ARG A 63 4.35 -8.77 -8.55
C ARG A 63 3.15 -9.27 -7.77
N GLU A 64 3.20 -9.19 -6.44
CA GLU A 64 2.07 -9.59 -5.60
C GLU A 64 0.87 -8.68 -5.81
N ALA A 65 1.11 -7.36 -5.90
CA ALA A 65 0.07 -6.40 -6.21
C ALA A 65 -0.45 -6.57 -7.65
N ALA A 66 0.44 -6.77 -8.62
CA ALA A 66 0.05 -6.98 -10.02
C ALA A 66 -0.83 -8.22 -10.20
N ASP A 67 -0.51 -9.34 -9.53
CA ASP A 67 -1.35 -10.54 -9.59
C ASP A 67 -2.70 -10.34 -8.89
N TYR A 68 -2.69 -9.72 -7.70
CA TYR A 68 -3.91 -9.50 -6.93
C TYR A 68 -4.88 -8.52 -7.64
N TYR A 69 -4.34 -7.48 -8.29
CA TYR A 69 -5.12 -6.48 -9.02
C TYR A 69 -5.24 -6.77 -10.52
N ARG A 70 -4.90 -7.97 -11.00
CA ARG A 70 -4.89 -8.31 -12.44
C ARG A 70 -6.21 -8.08 -13.19
N SER A 71 -7.35 -7.98 -12.49
CA SER A 71 -8.65 -7.67 -13.09
C SER A 71 -8.90 -6.17 -13.28
N CYS A 72 -8.05 -5.31 -12.70
CA CYS A 72 -8.16 -3.86 -12.69
C CYS A 72 -7.23 -3.23 -13.74
N HIS A 73 -7.23 -1.91 -13.85
CA HIS A 73 -6.24 -1.19 -14.65
C HIS A 73 -4.91 -1.17 -13.90
N VAL A 74 -3.88 -1.89 -14.38
CA VAL A 74 -2.56 -1.96 -13.74
C VAL A 74 -1.51 -1.32 -14.65
N ALA A 75 -0.82 -0.30 -14.15
CA ALA A 75 0.30 0.34 -14.83
C ALA A 75 1.60 0.09 -14.05
N ILE A 76 2.54 -0.56 -14.71
CA ILE A 76 3.84 -0.92 -14.14
C ILE A 76 4.92 -0.04 -14.79
N THR A 77 5.64 0.71 -13.98
CA THR A 77 6.78 1.52 -14.39
C THR A 77 8.07 0.81 -14.01
N GLN A 78 9.02 0.71 -14.95
CA GLN A 78 10.34 0.13 -14.69
C GLN A 78 11.18 1.09 -13.82
N GLY A 79 11.81 0.56 -12.77
CA GLY A 79 12.57 1.37 -11.80
C GLY A 79 11.64 2.03 -10.79
N GLY A 80 12.03 3.22 -10.29
CA GLY A 80 11.27 3.96 -9.29
C GLY A 80 11.63 3.58 -7.85
N ASP A 81 10.73 3.85 -6.90
CA ASP A 81 10.87 3.56 -5.47
C ASP A 81 9.51 3.46 -4.77
N HIS A 82 9.48 2.96 -3.53
CA HIS A 82 8.22 2.84 -2.75
C HIS A 82 7.53 4.19 -2.52
N ARG A 83 8.30 5.28 -2.52
CA ARG A 83 7.77 6.64 -2.31
C ARG A 83 7.13 7.19 -3.58
N MET A 84 7.29 6.51 -4.71
CA MET A 84 6.87 6.92 -6.03
C MET A 84 7.39 8.33 -6.35
N THR A 85 8.71 8.54 -6.22
CA THR A 85 9.34 9.86 -6.45
C THR A 85 8.94 10.50 -7.79
N GLY A 86 8.70 9.70 -8.83
CA GLY A 86 8.21 10.12 -10.15
C GLY A 86 6.70 10.34 -10.26
N PHE A 87 5.96 10.49 -9.16
CA PHE A 87 4.48 10.55 -9.16
C PHE A 87 3.90 11.60 -10.13
N ALA A 88 4.54 12.78 -10.23
CA ALA A 88 4.07 13.86 -11.10
C ALA A 88 3.97 13.43 -12.58
N GLU A 89 4.84 12.53 -13.03
CA GLU A 89 4.88 12.02 -14.40
C GLU A 89 3.68 11.10 -14.70
N LYS A 90 3.05 10.55 -13.66
CA LYS A 90 1.87 9.68 -13.77
C LYS A 90 0.56 10.47 -13.82
N LEU A 91 0.57 11.77 -13.49
CA LEU A 91 -0.64 12.60 -13.44
C LEU A 91 -1.43 12.59 -14.75
N PRO A 92 -0.84 12.70 -15.96
CA PRO A 92 -1.61 12.65 -17.20
C PRO A 92 -2.44 11.37 -17.33
N GLN A 93 -1.85 10.22 -17.04
CA GLN A 93 -2.53 8.93 -17.06
C GLN A 93 -3.63 8.84 -15.98
N ILE A 94 -3.36 9.36 -14.78
CA ILE A 94 -4.36 9.41 -13.70
C ILE A 94 -5.56 10.25 -14.13
N PHE A 95 -5.33 11.40 -14.76
CA PHE A 95 -6.40 12.25 -15.26
C PHE A 95 -7.20 11.58 -16.38
N GLU A 96 -6.53 10.96 -17.34
CA GLU A 96 -7.19 10.17 -18.40
C GLU A 96 -8.09 9.09 -17.79
N PHE A 97 -7.56 8.31 -16.84
CA PHE A 97 -8.34 7.28 -16.15
C PHE A 97 -9.57 7.84 -15.43
N ILE A 98 -9.45 8.95 -14.70
CA ILE A 98 -10.56 9.53 -13.94
C ILE A 98 -11.63 10.13 -14.85
N VAL A 99 -11.22 10.76 -15.96
CA VAL A 99 -12.15 11.44 -16.88
C VAL A 99 -12.86 10.45 -17.80
N ASP A 100 -12.17 9.42 -18.27
CA ASP A 100 -12.73 8.44 -19.20
C ASP A 100 -13.55 7.32 -18.51
N SER A 101 -13.45 7.21 -17.18
CA SER A 101 -14.21 6.24 -16.37
C SER A 101 -15.54 6.76 -15.82
N ILE A 102 -16.03 7.91 -16.31
CA ILE A 102 -17.36 8.50 -16.00
C ILE A 102 -18.28 8.33 -17.21
#